data_AF-A0A916DA45-F1
#
_entry.id   AF-A0A916DA45-F1
#
_cell.length_a   1.000
_cell.length_b   1.000
_cell.length_c   1.000
_cell.angle_alpha   90.00
_cell.angle_beta   90.00
_cell.angle_gamma   90.00
#
_symmetry.space_group_name_H-M   'P 1'
#
loop_
_entity.id
_entity.type
_entity.pdbx_description
1 polymer ?
#
loop_
_entity_poly.entity_id
_entity_poly.type
_entity_poly.pdbx_seq_one_letter_code
_entity_poly.pdbx_strand_id
1 'polypeptide(L)'
;MAARRQRVAAALVAGSLALSCAGDPRAGGDPAWNPVRQFTETSEDQERDLGMKFDDEVSKHLALVDDPVVLAFVHDLGNEVLRRIPQQPFYYRFRVVQDPQLNAFAVPGGYVYLHTGTILAAGSVDELAGVMAHEIGHVKGRHYARMREKAAIPDLVAAVAGIGAAMATQHSGAAVAVQGANEALKLQFTRDFENEADQLGIDYMSRAGFEPTGMARFFERIVEAEKKRDVPGFRVPPYLFSHPEVEDRIVTVSTLGPRSRPQTPADPSYAIRLREVQARLSVLTDAKRRSMRQALAPRTPAGDAALAEANRYVAEGFSDRAIAALEAAESIAPADPRLPYRRAEILEQAGRSAEAIAAWRRTVDLDPQQAQVLYRLGLAYKLAGDPRNAVFYLDQAARRFGERSELRKEARFEAFKLTFRPFEKSGLADGSAAGEADTVAGSSRERFSRGDEKAVWWGRLNPRYSDHVDDLHARWRDPSGAVRREAPLDVLSKPIFVSEFPLRASDDVVPGDWSVEILLEDDVLERRSFAVVP
;
A
#
# COMPACT_ATOMS: atom_id res chain seq x y z
N MET A 1 -52.99 -19.04 -61.46
CA MET A 1 -52.61 -17.69 -61.92
C MET A 1 -51.81 -17.02 -60.82
N ALA A 2 -50.65 -16.47 -61.17
CA ALA A 2 -49.55 -16.13 -60.26
C ALA A 2 -49.72 -14.76 -59.56
N ALA A 3 -49.27 -14.68 -58.29
CA ALA A 3 -48.84 -13.47 -57.58
C ALA A 3 -48.32 -13.88 -56.19
N ARG A 4 -47.35 -13.25 -55.51
CA ARG A 4 -46.26 -12.31 -55.82
C ARG A 4 -45.42 -12.21 -54.53
N ARG A 5 -44.16 -11.80 -54.66
CA ARG A 5 -43.04 -11.87 -53.72
C ARG A 5 -43.06 -10.85 -52.55
N GLN A 6 -42.47 -11.29 -51.43
CA GLN A 6 -41.44 -10.66 -50.57
C GLN A 6 -41.65 -9.34 -49.78
N ARG A 7 -41.41 -9.47 -48.45
CA ARG A 7 -40.55 -8.73 -47.49
C ARG A 7 -40.65 -7.19 -47.39
N VAL A 8 -40.84 -6.66 -46.17
CA VAL A 8 -39.82 -6.18 -45.17
C VAL A 8 -40.56 -5.38 -44.08
N ALA A 9 -40.20 -5.62 -42.82
CA ALA A 9 -40.67 -4.91 -41.64
C ALA A 9 -39.66 -3.82 -41.20
N ALA A 10 -40.16 -2.63 -40.86
CA ALA A 10 -39.53 -1.69 -39.92
C ALA A 10 -40.48 -0.48 -39.67
N ALA A 11 -41.02 -0.35 -38.45
CA ALA A 11 -41.54 0.89 -37.87
C ALA A 11 -41.74 0.66 -36.36
N LEU A 12 -40.92 1.32 -35.52
CA LEU A 12 -41.31 2.46 -34.66
C LEU A 12 -42.29 2.12 -33.53
N VAL A 13 -41.80 2.08 -32.29
CA VAL A 13 -42.54 2.61 -31.14
C VAL A 13 -41.57 3.36 -30.22
N ALA A 14 -41.83 4.65 -30.09
CA ALA A 14 -41.27 5.55 -29.12
C ALA A 14 -42.06 5.49 -27.80
N GLY A 15 -41.40 5.87 -26.71
CA GLY A 15 -42.05 6.58 -25.61
C GLY A 15 -42.35 5.78 -24.35
N SER A 16 -41.51 5.91 -23.33
CA SER A 16 -41.97 6.19 -21.95
C SER A 16 -40.84 6.84 -21.15
N LEU A 17 -40.96 8.14 -20.88
CA LEU A 17 -40.10 8.90 -19.98
C LEU A 17 -40.99 9.49 -18.88
N ALA A 18 -40.53 9.33 -17.64
CA ALA A 18 -40.82 10.09 -16.42
C ALA A 18 -42.23 10.00 -15.78
N LEU A 19 -42.25 9.51 -14.53
CA LEU A 19 -42.62 10.36 -13.39
C LEU A 19 -41.91 9.90 -12.11
N SER A 20 -41.43 10.90 -11.37
CA SER A 20 -40.63 10.84 -10.14
C SER A 20 -41.53 10.74 -8.91
N CYS A 21 -41.08 10.05 -7.85
CA CYS A 21 -41.50 10.35 -6.48
C CYS A 21 -40.26 10.55 -5.61
N ALA A 22 -40.25 11.70 -4.95
CA ALA A 22 -39.21 12.21 -4.08
C ALA A 22 -39.03 11.34 -2.82
N GLY A 23 -37.76 11.09 -2.47
CA GLY A 23 -37.32 10.56 -1.18
C GLY A 23 -36.21 11.47 -0.62
N ASP A 24 -36.36 11.80 0.66
CA ASP A 24 -35.60 12.74 1.50
C ASP A 24 -34.06 12.53 1.52
N PRO A 25 -33.21 13.56 1.34
CA PRO A 25 -31.74 13.40 1.32
C PRO A 25 -31.08 13.39 2.71
N ARG A 26 -31.80 13.08 3.79
CA ARG A 26 -31.24 13.05 5.16
C ARG A 26 -31.58 11.78 5.93
N ALA A 27 -31.21 10.63 5.40
CA ALA A 27 -31.02 9.40 6.18
C ALA A 27 -29.96 8.54 5.48
N GLY A 28 -29.04 7.99 6.26
CA GLY A 28 -27.85 7.32 5.74
C GLY A 28 -28.12 6.06 4.92
N GLY A 29 -27.16 5.78 4.03
CA GLY A 29 -26.89 4.45 3.49
C GLY A 29 -27.90 3.93 2.47
N ASP A 30 -27.75 4.29 1.20
CA ASP A 30 -28.25 3.47 0.10
C ASP A 30 -27.13 3.16 -0.91
N PRO A 31 -26.72 1.89 -1.07
CA PRO A 31 -25.66 1.47 -1.98
C PRO A 31 -26.22 1.25 -3.40
N ALA A 32 -26.56 2.32 -4.10
CA ALA A 32 -27.07 2.25 -5.48
C ALA A 32 -26.01 2.62 -6.53
N TRP A 33 -24.83 2.00 -6.45
CA TRP A 33 -23.93 1.72 -7.59
C TRP A 33 -22.90 0.67 -7.16
N ASN A 34 -23.03 -0.56 -7.69
CA ASN A 34 -22.08 -1.65 -7.47
C ASN A 34 -22.01 -2.48 -8.76
N PRO A 35 -21.14 -2.12 -9.72
CA PRO A 35 -20.95 -2.92 -10.91
C PRO A 35 -20.13 -4.15 -10.52
N VAL A 36 -20.87 -5.19 -10.12
CA VAL A 36 -20.43 -6.59 -10.11
C VAL A 36 -19.26 -6.87 -9.13
N ARG A 37 -19.60 -7.36 -7.93
CA ARG A 37 -18.73 -8.31 -7.21
C ARG A 37 -18.61 -9.58 -8.06
N GLN A 38 -17.78 -9.54 -9.10
CA GLN A 38 -17.35 -10.73 -9.81
C GLN A 38 -16.32 -11.37 -8.90
N PHE A 39 -16.70 -12.51 -8.30
CA PHE A 39 -15.74 -13.34 -7.58
C PHE A 39 -14.66 -13.75 -8.57
N THR A 40 -13.46 -13.21 -8.37
CA THR A 40 -12.28 -13.65 -9.09
C THR A 40 -11.78 -14.94 -8.42
N GLU A 41 -11.42 -15.96 -9.21
CA GLU A 41 -10.68 -17.15 -8.74
C GLU A 41 -9.32 -16.74 -8.15
N THR A 42 -8.72 -15.67 -8.66
CA THR A 42 -7.50 -15.11 -8.06
C THR A 42 -7.86 -14.48 -6.71
N SER A 43 -7.26 -14.96 -5.61
CA SER A 43 -7.48 -14.41 -4.27
C SER A 43 -6.67 -13.12 -4.05
N GLU A 44 -7.06 -12.30 -3.06
CA GLU A 44 -6.28 -11.10 -2.70
C GLU A 44 -4.86 -11.44 -2.24
N ASP A 45 -4.67 -12.56 -1.54
CA ASP A 45 -3.32 -13.01 -1.13
C ASP A 45 -2.47 -13.41 -2.33
N GLN A 46 -3.07 -14.06 -3.33
CA GLN A 46 -2.38 -14.35 -4.59
C GLN A 46 -2.02 -13.06 -5.34
N GLU A 47 -2.86 -12.03 -5.30
CA GLU A 47 -2.52 -10.72 -5.87
C GLU A 47 -1.40 -10.00 -5.10
N ARG A 48 -1.42 -10.01 -3.76
CA ARG A 48 -0.30 -9.50 -2.92
C ARG A 48 1.01 -10.20 -3.31
N ASP A 49 0.96 -11.51 -3.51
CA ASP A 49 2.11 -12.32 -3.91
C ASP A 49 2.67 -11.97 -5.28
N LEU A 50 1.80 -11.86 -6.27
CA LEU A 50 2.18 -11.50 -7.64
C LEU A 50 2.79 -10.10 -7.68
N GLY A 51 2.17 -9.14 -6.97
CA GLY A 51 2.70 -7.78 -6.83
C GLY A 51 4.09 -7.75 -6.19
N MET A 52 4.27 -8.49 -5.09
CA MET A 52 5.57 -8.58 -4.40
C MET A 52 6.65 -9.18 -5.29
N LYS A 53 6.37 -10.31 -5.97
CA LYS A 53 7.32 -10.94 -6.89
C LYS A 53 7.66 -10.03 -8.08
N PHE A 54 6.66 -9.31 -8.59
CA PHE A 54 6.87 -8.34 -9.66
C PHE A 54 7.78 -7.19 -9.20
N ASP A 55 7.51 -6.60 -8.03
CA ASP A 55 8.33 -5.51 -7.47
C ASP A 55 9.77 -5.94 -7.18
N ASP A 56 9.97 -7.15 -6.67
CA ASP A 56 11.30 -7.74 -6.49
C ASP A 56 12.04 -7.91 -7.83
N GLU A 57 11.35 -8.34 -8.88
CA GLU A 57 11.97 -8.55 -10.19
C GLU A 57 12.23 -7.22 -10.91
N VAL A 58 11.27 -6.29 -10.89
CA VAL A 58 11.43 -4.94 -11.44
C VAL A 58 12.59 -4.21 -10.78
N SER A 59 12.76 -4.35 -9.47
CA SER A 59 13.87 -3.73 -8.73
C SER A 59 15.27 -4.21 -9.18
N LYS A 60 15.36 -5.35 -9.88
CA LYS A 60 16.64 -5.87 -10.42
C LYS A 60 16.98 -5.32 -11.80
N HIS A 61 15.95 -4.99 -12.59
CA HIS A 61 16.12 -4.67 -14.02
C HIS A 61 15.85 -3.22 -14.37
N LEU A 62 14.98 -2.53 -13.62
CA LEU A 62 14.65 -1.13 -13.83
C LEU A 62 15.38 -0.24 -12.82
N ALA A 63 15.84 0.91 -13.31
CA ALA A 63 16.35 1.96 -12.43
C ALA A 63 15.17 2.60 -11.69
N LEU A 64 15.08 2.37 -10.37
CA LEU A 64 14.08 2.99 -9.51
C LEU A 64 14.69 4.19 -8.79
N VAL A 65 13.89 5.24 -8.59
CA VAL A 65 14.25 6.34 -7.71
C VAL A 65 14.08 5.85 -6.27
N ASP A 66 15.19 5.86 -5.54
CA ASP A 66 15.30 5.45 -4.14
C ASP A 66 15.44 6.65 -3.20
N ASP A 67 15.00 7.84 -3.62
CA ASP A 67 15.03 9.01 -2.77
C ASP A 67 13.81 9.01 -1.82
N PRO A 68 14.00 8.92 -0.48
CA PRO A 68 12.86 8.78 0.42
C PRO A 68 12.00 10.03 0.53
N VAL A 69 12.51 11.23 0.20
CA VAL A 69 11.69 12.46 0.17
C VAL A 69 10.74 12.42 -1.03
N VAL A 70 11.26 12.03 -2.20
CA VAL A 70 10.43 11.82 -3.41
C VAL A 70 9.39 10.74 -3.16
N LEU A 71 9.81 9.59 -2.65
CA LEU A 71 8.92 8.47 -2.41
C LEU A 71 7.88 8.79 -1.32
N ALA A 72 8.24 9.53 -0.26
CA ALA A 72 7.29 9.93 0.77
C ALA A 72 6.23 10.89 0.24
N PHE A 73 6.60 11.81 -0.67
CA PHE A 73 5.61 12.66 -1.33
C PHE A 73 4.59 11.86 -2.15
N VAL A 74 5.07 10.94 -3.00
CA VAL A 74 4.17 10.11 -3.80
C VAL A 74 3.31 9.22 -2.89
N HIS A 75 3.90 8.60 -1.88
CA HIS A 75 3.16 7.79 -0.91
C HIS A 75 2.10 8.57 -0.14
N ASP A 76 2.43 9.76 0.36
CA ASP A 76 1.49 10.64 1.06
C ASP A 76 0.36 11.07 0.12
N LEU A 77 0.68 11.49 -1.11
CA LEU A 77 -0.32 11.91 -2.10
C LEU A 77 -1.27 10.76 -2.44
N GLY A 78 -0.73 9.57 -2.68
CA GLY A 78 -1.52 8.36 -2.92
C GLY A 78 -2.41 8.02 -1.72
N ASN A 79 -1.89 8.10 -0.49
CA ASN A 79 -2.68 7.88 0.71
C ASN A 79 -3.77 8.93 0.92
N GLU A 80 -3.55 10.18 0.53
CA GLU A 80 -4.58 11.21 0.55
C GLU A 80 -5.71 10.87 -0.41
N VAL A 81 -5.39 10.44 -1.63
CA VAL A 81 -6.39 9.92 -2.59
C VAL A 81 -7.16 8.73 -2.00
N LEU A 82 -6.49 7.86 -1.26
CA LEU A 82 -7.09 6.69 -0.58
C LEU A 82 -7.82 7.03 0.74
N ARG A 83 -7.78 8.27 1.23
CA ARG A 83 -8.15 8.60 2.61
C ARG A 83 -9.63 8.38 2.93
N ARG A 84 -10.49 8.65 1.94
CA ARG A 84 -11.96 8.63 2.08
C ARG A 84 -12.64 7.56 1.22
N ILE A 85 -11.86 6.63 0.69
CA ILE A 85 -12.39 5.48 -0.03
C ILE A 85 -12.59 4.31 0.95
N PRO A 86 -13.60 3.45 0.74
CA PRO A 86 -13.82 2.27 1.58
C PRO A 86 -12.57 1.40 1.69
N GLN A 87 -12.48 0.58 2.74
CA GLN A 87 -11.32 -0.27 3.01
C GLN A 87 -10.84 -0.99 1.75
N GLN A 88 -9.55 -0.83 1.48
CA GLN A 88 -8.89 -1.46 0.36
C GLN A 88 -8.28 -2.79 0.82
N PRO A 89 -8.26 -3.81 -0.04
CA PRO A 89 -7.66 -5.09 0.30
C PRO A 89 -6.13 -5.01 0.38
N PHE A 90 -5.50 -3.97 -0.14
CA PHE A 90 -4.04 -3.87 -0.25
C PHE A 90 -3.50 -2.64 0.46
N TYR A 91 -2.29 -2.75 1.00
CA TYR A 91 -1.45 -1.59 1.27
C TYR A 91 -0.78 -1.16 -0.02
N TYR A 92 -1.04 0.09 -0.41
CA TYR A 92 -0.51 0.62 -1.64
C TYR A 92 0.99 0.92 -1.49
N ARG A 93 1.75 0.54 -2.51
CA ARG A 93 3.19 0.81 -2.61
C ARG A 93 3.41 1.59 -3.89
N PHE A 94 3.77 2.85 -3.73
CA PHE A 94 4.05 3.73 -4.84
C PHE A 94 5.56 3.71 -5.14
N ARG A 95 5.90 3.41 -6.39
CA ARG A 95 7.27 3.34 -6.89
C ARG A 95 7.47 4.40 -7.96
N VAL A 96 8.71 4.86 -8.10
CA VAL A 96 9.08 5.81 -9.14
C VAL A 96 10.16 5.19 -10.03
N VAL A 97 9.84 4.97 -11.29
CA VAL A 97 10.76 4.45 -12.31
C VAL A 97 11.51 5.64 -12.90
N GLN A 98 12.84 5.55 -12.94
CA GLN A 98 13.71 6.54 -13.57
C GLN A 98 13.63 6.44 -15.09
N ASP A 99 12.54 6.96 -15.63
CA ASP A 99 12.26 7.03 -17.06
C ASP A 99 11.69 8.43 -17.38
N PRO A 100 12.25 9.16 -18.37
CA PRO A 100 11.77 10.48 -18.76
C PRO A 100 10.45 10.44 -19.55
N GLN A 101 9.99 9.27 -19.99
CA GLN A 101 8.73 9.13 -20.71
C GLN A 101 7.53 9.32 -19.77
N LEU A 102 6.41 9.85 -20.30
CA LEU A 102 5.15 9.93 -19.57
C LEU A 102 4.53 8.52 -19.50
N ASN A 103 4.47 7.98 -18.30
CA ASN A 103 3.77 6.74 -18.00
C ASN A 103 3.44 6.59 -16.51
N ALA A 104 2.41 5.83 -16.23
CA ALA A 104 2.13 5.26 -14.92
C ALA A 104 1.44 3.92 -15.15
N PHE A 105 1.54 3.00 -14.20
CA PHE A 105 0.83 1.73 -14.29
C PHE A 105 0.66 1.09 -12.91
N ALA A 106 -0.45 0.39 -12.73
CA ALA A 106 -0.70 -0.46 -11.59
C ALA A 106 -0.48 -1.95 -11.89
N VAL A 107 -0.02 -2.69 -10.88
CA VAL A 107 0.02 -4.15 -10.89
C VAL A 107 -0.69 -4.70 -9.63
N PRO A 108 -0.98 -6.01 -9.57
CA PRO A 108 -1.69 -6.62 -8.43
C PRO A 108 -1.07 -6.31 -7.08
N GLY A 109 -1.86 -6.43 -6.01
CA GLY A 109 -1.34 -6.34 -4.66
C GLY A 109 -1.05 -4.92 -4.16
N GLY A 110 -1.52 -3.89 -4.87
CA GLY A 110 -1.41 -2.49 -4.45
C GLY A 110 -0.18 -1.76 -4.96
N TYR A 111 0.56 -2.30 -5.92
CA TYR A 111 1.75 -1.65 -6.45
C TYR A 111 1.40 -0.71 -7.60
N VAL A 112 1.82 0.55 -7.48
CA VAL A 112 1.60 1.60 -8.49
C VAL A 112 2.94 2.23 -8.83
N TYR A 113 3.26 2.27 -10.11
CA TYR A 113 4.51 2.81 -10.63
C TYR A 113 4.25 4.11 -11.38
N LEU A 114 5.04 5.14 -11.08
CA LEU A 114 5.05 6.39 -11.83
C LEU A 114 6.41 6.57 -12.48
N HIS A 115 6.45 7.02 -13.73
CA HIS A 115 7.71 7.43 -14.34
C HIS A 115 8.13 8.82 -13.84
N THR A 116 9.44 9.08 -13.76
CA THR A 116 9.96 10.42 -13.44
C THR A 116 9.44 11.49 -14.40
N GLY A 117 9.25 11.15 -15.68
CA GLY A 117 8.64 12.04 -16.67
C GLY A 117 7.23 12.50 -16.28
N THR A 118 6.40 11.60 -15.77
CA THR A 118 5.03 11.90 -15.31
C THR A 118 5.03 12.91 -14.17
N ILE A 119 5.88 12.71 -13.16
CA ILE A 119 5.98 13.62 -12.02
C ILE A 119 6.53 14.99 -12.44
N LEU A 120 7.55 15.01 -13.30
CA LEU A 120 8.16 16.24 -13.81
C LEU A 120 7.23 17.04 -14.74
N ALA A 121 6.35 16.35 -15.48
CA ALA A 121 5.44 16.99 -16.42
C ALA A 121 4.13 17.48 -15.78
N ALA A 122 3.72 16.93 -14.64
CA ALA A 122 2.49 17.34 -13.96
C ALA A 122 2.50 18.85 -13.66
N GLY A 123 1.52 19.58 -14.21
CA GLY A 123 1.41 21.04 -14.06
C GLY A 123 0.82 21.48 -12.72
N SER A 124 0.18 20.57 -12.00
CA SER A 124 -0.43 20.79 -10.70
C SER A 124 -0.48 19.50 -9.90
N VAL A 125 -0.69 19.61 -8.58
CA VAL A 125 -0.93 18.42 -7.75
C VAL A 125 -2.20 17.69 -8.17
N ASP A 126 -3.25 18.40 -8.61
CA ASP A 126 -4.49 17.78 -9.09
C ASP A 126 -4.26 16.90 -10.32
N GLU A 127 -3.38 17.31 -11.24
CA GLU A 127 -3.00 16.50 -12.41
C GLU A 127 -2.33 15.19 -11.98
N LEU A 128 -1.34 15.27 -11.07
CA LEU A 128 -0.64 14.08 -10.57
C LEU A 128 -1.57 13.17 -9.76
N ALA A 129 -2.41 13.76 -8.90
CA ALA A 129 -3.42 13.04 -8.13
C ALA A 129 -4.42 12.34 -9.05
N GLY A 130 -4.75 12.92 -10.21
CA GLY A 130 -5.61 12.29 -11.21
C GLY A 130 -5.00 11.04 -11.83
N VAL A 131 -3.72 11.09 -12.21
CA VAL A 131 -3.00 9.90 -12.68
C VAL A 131 -2.99 8.82 -11.60
N MET A 132 -2.67 9.19 -10.36
CA MET A 132 -2.64 8.23 -9.25
C MET A 132 -4.02 7.65 -8.94
N ALA A 133 -5.07 8.46 -8.97
CA ALA A 133 -6.45 8.03 -8.74
C ALA A 133 -6.93 7.04 -9.80
N HIS A 134 -6.54 7.26 -11.07
CA HIS A 134 -6.79 6.32 -12.16
C HIS A 134 -6.12 4.96 -11.90
N GLU A 135 -4.82 4.95 -11.56
CA GLU A 135 -4.09 3.71 -11.25
C GLU A 135 -4.64 2.99 -10.02
N ILE A 136 -5.04 3.76 -8.98
CA ILE A 136 -5.72 3.22 -7.80
C ILE A 136 -7.06 2.58 -8.20
N GLY A 137 -7.76 3.18 -9.18
CA GLY A 137 -8.96 2.64 -9.82
C GLY A 137 -8.71 1.25 -10.42
N HIS A 138 -7.62 1.05 -11.15
CA HIS A 138 -7.26 -0.27 -11.68
C HIS A 138 -7.03 -1.32 -10.59
N VAL A 139 -6.33 -0.95 -9.52
CA VAL A 139 -6.08 -1.85 -8.38
C VAL A 139 -7.40 -2.19 -7.66
N LYS A 140 -8.23 -1.18 -7.36
CA LYS A 140 -9.50 -1.39 -6.65
C LYS A 140 -10.47 -2.20 -7.51
N GLY A 141 -10.52 -1.93 -8.81
CA GLY A 141 -11.26 -2.73 -9.77
C GLY A 141 -10.70 -4.15 -9.92
N ARG A 142 -9.52 -4.48 -9.39
CA ARG A 142 -8.87 -5.79 -9.59
C ARG A 142 -8.82 -6.14 -11.09
N HIS A 143 -8.58 -5.13 -11.95
CA HIS A 143 -8.65 -5.28 -13.40
C HIS A 143 -7.69 -6.36 -13.91
N TYR A 144 -6.52 -6.49 -13.27
CA TYR A 144 -5.59 -7.57 -13.58
C TYR A 144 -6.16 -8.96 -13.31
N ALA A 145 -6.71 -9.22 -12.11
CA ALA A 145 -7.32 -10.52 -11.78
C ALA A 145 -8.47 -10.86 -12.75
N ARG A 146 -9.34 -9.89 -13.04
CA ARG A 146 -10.43 -10.04 -14.02
C ARG A 146 -9.94 -10.32 -15.45
N MET A 147 -8.79 -9.78 -15.85
CA MET A 147 -8.17 -10.07 -17.15
C MET A 147 -7.50 -11.45 -17.20
N ARG A 148 -6.83 -11.87 -16.12
CA ARG A 148 -6.19 -13.19 -16.04
C ARG A 148 -7.16 -14.34 -16.19
N GLU A 149 -8.34 -14.22 -15.57
CA GLU A 149 -9.40 -15.23 -15.67
C GLU A 149 -9.92 -15.40 -17.08
N LYS A 150 -9.87 -14.33 -17.88
CA LYS A 150 -10.22 -14.35 -19.30
C LYS A 150 -9.03 -14.80 -20.18
N ALA A 151 -7.91 -15.22 -19.58
CA ALA A 151 -6.64 -15.53 -20.24
C ALA A 151 -6.16 -14.40 -21.19
N ALA A 152 -6.50 -13.15 -20.86
CA ALA A 152 -6.31 -12.00 -21.74
C ALA A 152 -4.97 -11.27 -21.54
N ILE A 153 -4.15 -11.69 -20.58
CA ILE A 153 -2.84 -11.09 -20.31
C ILE A 153 -1.74 -12.14 -20.04
N PRO A 154 -0.48 -11.86 -20.42
CA PRO A 154 0.67 -12.69 -20.08
C PRO A 154 0.93 -12.82 -18.57
N ASP A 155 1.70 -13.85 -18.19
CA ASP A 155 2.21 -13.95 -16.81
C ASP A 155 3.18 -12.79 -16.52
N LEU A 156 2.84 -12.00 -15.50
CA LEU A 156 3.51 -10.73 -15.23
C LEU A 156 4.95 -10.91 -14.73
N VAL A 157 5.21 -11.95 -13.94
CA VAL A 157 6.57 -12.23 -13.42
C VAL A 157 7.45 -12.76 -14.55
N ALA A 158 6.93 -13.65 -15.39
CA ALA A 158 7.64 -14.15 -16.56
C ALA A 158 7.99 -13.02 -17.55
N ALA A 159 7.08 -12.05 -17.73
CA ALA A 159 7.30 -10.90 -18.59
C ALA A 159 8.51 -10.06 -18.15
N VAL A 160 8.63 -9.74 -16.85
CA VAL A 160 9.79 -9.00 -16.32
C VAL A 160 11.07 -9.85 -16.38
N ALA A 161 11.01 -11.14 -16.05
CA ALA A 161 12.20 -12.00 -16.11
C ALA A 161 12.79 -12.09 -17.54
N GLY A 162 11.94 -12.03 -18.56
CA GLY A 162 12.35 -11.95 -19.97
C GLY A 162 13.18 -10.70 -20.31
N ILE A 163 12.96 -9.59 -19.61
CA ILE A 163 13.75 -8.35 -19.73
C ILE A 163 15.19 -8.59 -19.31
N GLY A 164 15.38 -9.21 -18.14
CA GLY A 164 16.70 -9.55 -17.62
C GLY A 164 17.48 -10.44 -18.56
N ALA A 165 16.83 -11.45 -19.13
CA ALA A 165 17.43 -12.34 -20.13
C ALA A 165 17.86 -11.56 -21.39
N ALA A 166 17.03 -10.65 -21.89
CA ALA A 166 17.36 -9.81 -23.04
C ALA A 166 18.58 -8.90 -22.75
N MET A 167 18.63 -8.27 -21.58
CA MET A 167 19.74 -7.39 -21.18
C MET A 167 21.07 -8.15 -20.99
N ALA A 168 21.01 -9.40 -20.53
CA ALA A 168 22.20 -10.24 -20.33
C ALA A 168 22.87 -10.68 -21.64
N THR A 169 22.12 -10.74 -22.75
CA THR A 169 22.66 -11.25 -24.04
C THR A 169 23.59 -10.30 -24.79
N GLN A 170 23.83 -9.06 -24.31
CA GLN A 170 24.91 -8.15 -24.77
C GLN A 170 25.09 -8.06 -26.30
N HIS A 171 24.02 -8.11 -27.08
CA HIS A 171 24.10 -7.74 -28.50
C HIS A 171 23.95 -6.22 -28.60
N SER A 172 24.56 -5.62 -29.63
CA SER A 172 24.78 -4.18 -29.87
C SER A 172 23.52 -3.30 -30.02
N GLY A 173 22.43 -3.66 -29.36
CA GLY A 173 21.18 -2.93 -29.23
C GLY A 173 20.68 -2.89 -27.79
N ALA A 174 21.53 -2.58 -26.80
CA ALA A 174 21.08 -2.42 -25.40
C ALA A 174 19.88 -1.44 -25.27
N ALA A 175 19.84 -0.40 -26.10
CA ALA A 175 18.69 0.50 -26.21
C ALA A 175 17.43 -0.19 -26.80
N VAL A 176 17.59 -1.15 -27.71
CA VAL A 176 16.51 -1.96 -28.30
C VAL A 176 16.01 -3.04 -27.32
N ALA A 177 16.91 -3.64 -26.53
CA ALA A 177 16.56 -4.60 -25.49
C ALA A 177 15.74 -3.94 -24.36
N VAL A 178 16.14 -2.75 -23.89
CA VAL A 178 15.36 -1.95 -22.93
C VAL A 178 14.01 -1.50 -23.53
N GLN A 179 13.96 -1.26 -24.85
CA GLN A 179 12.70 -0.92 -25.52
C GLN A 179 11.74 -2.11 -25.61
N GLY A 180 12.23 -3.30 -25.98
CA GLY A 180 11.44 -4.53 -25.99
C GLY A 180 10.99 -4.98 -24.60
N ALA A 181 11.78 -4.62 -23.59
CA ALA A 181 11.44 -4.82 -22.19
C ALA A 181 10.26 -3.97 -21.72
N ASN A 182 10.23 -2.68 -22.10
CA ASN A 182 9.10 -1.80 -21.82
C ASN A 182 7.84 -2.23 -22.60
N GLU A 183 7.98 -2.84 -23.78
CA GLU A 183 6.88 -3.46 -24.53
C GLU A 183 6.32 -4.71 -23.82
N ALA A 184 7.18 -5.53 -23.20
CA ALA A 184 6.78 -6.75 -22.48
C ALA A 184 5.98 -6.46 -21.19
N LEU A 185 6.15 -5.27 -20.60
CA LEU A 185 5.39 -4.82 -19.41
C LEU A 185 4.08 -4.11 -19.75
N LYS A 186 3.68 -4.06 -21.03
CA LYS A 186 2.43 -3.42 -21.43
C LYS A 186 1.22 -4.24 -21.02
N LEU A 187 0.64 -3.89 -19.87
CA LEU A 187 -0.74 -4.21 -19.57
C LEU A 187 -1.64 -3.24 -20.33
N GLN A 188 -2.36 -3.74 -21.34
CA GLN A 188 -3.39 -2.97 -22.03
C GLN A 188 -4.76 -3.34 -21.46
N PHE A 189 -5.41 -2.41 -20.78
CA PHE A 189 -6.76 -2.67 -20.27
C PHE A 189 -7.82 -2.47 -21.35
N THR A 190 -8.97 -3.13 -21.18
CA THR A 190 -10.11 -2.95 -22.08
C THR A 190 -10.73 -1.57 -21.89
N ARG A 191 -11.44 -1.07 -22.91
CA ARG A 191 -12.22 0.18 -22.83
C ARG A 191 -13.13 0.24 -21.59
N ASP A 192 -13.78 -0.87 -21.26
CA ASP A 192 -14.67 -0.95 -20.09
C ASP A 192 -13.91 -0.74 -18.78
N PHE A 193 -12.70 -1.29 -18.65
CA PHE A 193 -11.86 -1.11 -17.46
C PHE A 193 -11.24 0.28 -17.37
N GLU A 194 -10.89 0.91 -18.50
CA GLU A 194 -10.46 2.31 -18.51
C GLU A 194 -11.61 3.24 -18.07
N ASN A 195 -12.83 3.02 -18.60
CA ASN A 195 -14.02 3.79 -18.18
C ASN A 195 -14.33 3.61 -16.68
N GLU A 196 -14.21 2.38 -16.17
CA GLU A 196 -14.40 2.08 -14.75
C GLU A 196 -13.34 2.80 -13.89
N ALA A 197 -12.06 2.74 -14.30
CA ALA A 197 -10.97 3.41 -13.60
C ALA A 197 -11.11 4.95 -13.61
N ASP A 198 -11.53 5.55 -14.73
CA ASP A 198 -11.80 6.99 -14.82
C ASP A 198 -12.92 7.42 -13.86
N GLN A 199 -14.04 6.69 -13.83
CA GLN A 199 -15.16 7.00 -12.94
C GLN A 199 -14.78 6.89 -11.47
N LEU A 200 -14.06 5.81 -11.11
CA LEU A 200 -13.54 5.63 -9.76
C LEU A 200 -12.54 6.74 -9.41
N GLY A 201 -11.63 7.08 -10.32
CA GLY A 201 -10.64 8.11 -10.10
C GLY A 201 -11.26 9.49 -9.88
N ILE A 202 -12.31 9.85 -10.62
CA ILE A 202 -13.09 11.09 -10.40
C ILE A 202 -13.69 11.12 -8.99
N ASP A 203 -14.32 10.02 -8.56
CA ASP A 203 -14.89 9.90 -7.20
C ASP A 203 -13.78 10.02 -6.13
N TYR A 204 -12.65 9.35 -6.32
CA TYR A 204 -11.54 9.37 -5.36
C TYR A 204 -10.92 10.76 -5.22
N MET A 205 -10.65 11.43 -6.34
CA MET A 205 -10.15 12.81 -6.35
C MET A 205 -11.11 13.75 -5.61
N SER A 206 -12.40 13.68 -5.94
CA SER A 206 -13.44 14.51 -5.33
C SER A 206 -13.48 14.35 -3.80
N ARG A 207 -13.46 13.10 -3.32
CA ARG A 207 -13.49 12.80 -1.88
C ARG A 207 -12.23 13.26 -1.16
N ALA A 208 -11.08 13.14 -1.81
CA ALA A 208 -9.77 13.53 -1.28
C ALA A 208 -9.51 15.04 -1.35
N GLY A 209 -10.39 15.81 -2.01
CA GLY A 209 -10.28 17.27 -2.08
C GLY A 209 -9.52 17.79 -3.30
N PHE A 210 -9.12 16.92 -4.22
CA PHE A 210 -8.46 17.29 -5.47
C PHE A 210 -9.49 17.59 -6.56
N GLU A 211 -9.15 18.50 -7.47
CA GLU A 211 -10.04 18.87 -8.59
C GLU A 211 -10.08 17.75 -9.65
N PRO A 212 -11.22 17.06 -9.89
CA PRO A 212 -11.26 15.91 -10.81
C PRO A 212 -10.92 16.26 -12.26
N THR A 213 -11.11 17.53 -12.65
CA THR A 213 -10.70 18.04 -13.96
C THR A 213 -9.18 18.01 -14.16
N GLY A 214 -8.38 17.86 -13.08
CA GLY A 214 -6.94 17.65 -13.16
C GLY A 214 -6.57 16.41 -13.96
N MET A 215 -7.36 15.33 -13.88
CA MET A 215 -7.14 14.13 -14.68
C MET A 215 -7.26 14.42 -16.18
N ALA A 216 -8.31 15.12 -16.61
CA ALA A 216 -8.48 15.54 -18.00
C ALA A 216 -7.33 16.44 -18.48
N ARG A 217 -6.90 17.40 -17.65
CA ARG A 217 -5.75 18.27 -17.99
C ARG A 217 -4.46 17.48 -18.18
N PHE A 218 -4.25 16.41 -17.41
CA PHE A 218 -3.08 15.55 -17.61
C PHE A 218 -3.18 14.72 -18.90
N PHE A 219 -4.36 14.21 -19.23
CA PHE A 219 -4.60 13.52 -20.51
C PHE A 219 -4.35 14.45 -21.70
N GLU A 220 -4.83 15.69 -21.65
CA GLU A 220 -4.54 16.72 -22.66
C GLU A 220 -3.03 16.95 -22.81
N ARG A 221 -2.28 16.93 -21.70
CA ARG A 221 -0.83 17.05 -21.72
C ARG A 221 -0.13 15.87 -22.38
N ILE A 222 -0.62 14.65 -22.18
CA ILE A 222 -0.12 13.46 -22.88
C ILE A 222 -0.35 13.60 -24.39
N VAL A 223 -1.56 14.00 -24.80
CA VAL A 223 -1.90 14.23 -26.21
C VAL A 223 -1.07 15.37 -26.80
N GLU A 224 -0.83 16.45 -26.05
CA GLU A 224 0.02 17.56 -26.50
C GLU A 224 1.49 17.12 -26.63
N ALA A 225 1.97 16.27 -25.72
CA ALA A 225 3.27 15.65 -25.86
C ALA A 225 3.33 14.82 -27.15
N GLU A 226 2.31 13.98 -27.43
CA GLU A 226 2.23 13.21 -28.67
C GLU A 226 2.23 14.09 -29.92
N LYS A 227 1.55 15.23 -29.94
CA LYS A 227 1.53 16.15 -31.09
C LYS A 227 2.93 16.70 -31.44
N LYS A 228 3.91 16.57 -30.54
CA LYS A 228 5.32 16.90 -30.82
C LYS A 228 6.07 15.76 -31.55
N ARG A 229 5.35 14.75 -32.06
CA ARG A 229 5.87 13.56 -32.78
C ARG A 229 6.68 13.85 -34.03
N ASP A 230 6.48 14.99 -34.67
CA ASP A 230 7.22 15.36 -35.88
C ASP A 230 8.64 15.89 -35.57
N VAL A 231 9.05 15.93 -34.30
CA VAL A 231 10.42 16.29 -33.89
C VAL A 231 11.35 15.07 -34.00
N PRO A 232 12.50 15.16 -34.71
CA PRO A 232 13.47 14.07 -34.77
C PRO A 232 13.91 13.60 -33.38
N GLY A 233 13.76 12.30 -33.10
CA GLY A 233 14.09 11.69 -31.81
C GLY A 233 12.93 11.60 -30.81
N PHE A 234 11.73 12.08 -31.16
CA PHE A 234 10.54 11.94 -30.33
C PHE A 234 10.03 10.49 -30.30
N ARG A 235 9.61 10.02 -29.12
CA ARG A 235 8.95 8.71 -28.92
C ARG A 235 7.56 8.94 -28.35
N VAL A 236 6.55 8.27 -28.92
CA VAL A 236 5.16 8.31 -28.42
C VAL A 236 5.15 7.92 -26.94
N PRO A 237 4.46 8.68 -26.06
CA PRO A 237 4.32 8.34 -24.65
C PRO A 237 3.82 6.90 -24.46
N PRO A 238 4.51 6.06 -23.67
CA PRO A 238 4.06 4.70 -23.33
C PRO A 238 2.63 4.66 -22.77
N TYR A 239 2.22 5.72 -22.06
CA TYR A 239 0.88 5.85 -21.49
C TYR A 239 -0.23 5.61 -22.52
N LEU A 240 -0.09 6.09 -23.76
CA LEU A 240 -1.10 5.92 -24.81
C LEU A 240 -1.25 4.47 -25.28
N PHE A 241 -0.26 3.62 -25.02
CA PHE A 241 -0.32 2.21 -25.35
C PHE A 241 -0.89 1.36 -24.22
N SER A 242 -0.61 1.70 -22.95
CA SER A 242 -1.21 1.01 -21.79
C SER A 242 -2.65 1.47 -21.55
N HIS A 243 -2.96 2.72 -21.88
CA HIS A 243 -4.24 3.37 -21.67
C HIS A 243 -4.77 3.97 -22.99
N PRO A 244 -5.47 3.17 -23.82
CA PRO A 244 -5.96 3.63 -25.12
C PRO A 244 -7.12 4.64 -25.00
N GLU A 245 -7.50 5.23 -26.14
CA GLU A 245 -8.69 6.10 -26.30
C GLU A 245 -8.69 7.36 -25.40
N VAL A 246 -7.52 7.96 -25.18
CA VAL A 246 -7.36 9.12 -24.30
C VAL A 246 -8.24 10.32 -24.72
N GLU A 247 -8.48 10.53 -26.02
CA GLU A 247 -9.37 11.60 -26.51
C GLU A 247 -10.83 11.43 -26.05
N ASP A 248 -11.39 10.23 -26.15
CA ASP A 248 -12.76 9.92 -25.69
C ASP A 248 -12.87 10.07 -24.16
N ARG A 249 -11.80 9.72 -23.46
CA ARG A 249 -11.71 9.83 -22.00
C ARG A 249 -11.62 11.28 -21.53
N ILE A 250 -10.90 12.15 -22.24
CA ILE A 250 -10.89 13.60 -21.99
C ILE A 250 -12.32 14.14 -22.00
N VAL A 251 -13.14 13.75 -22.98
CA VAL A 251 -14.55 14.17 -23.07
C VAL A 251 -15.34 13.68 -21.85
N THR A 252 -15.16 12.41 -21.46
CA THR A 252 -15.83 11.80 -20.32
C THR A 252 -15.50 12.51 -19.00
N VAL A 253 -14.21 12.67 -18.69
CA VAL A 253 -13.73 13.31 -17.46
C VAL A 253 -14.10 14.80 -17.43
N SER A 254 -14.03 15.50 -18.57
CA SER A 254 -14.42 16.91 -18.66
C SER A 254 -15.92 17.12 -18.45
N THR A 255 -16.73 16.10 -18.72
CA THR A 255 -18.19 16.16 -18.51
C THR A 255 -18.57 15.83 -17.07
N LEU A 256 -17.94 14.81 -16.49
CA LEU A 256 -18.27 14.31 -15.15
C LEU A 256 -17.55 15.09 -14.04
N GLY A 257 -16.29 15.46 -14.24
CA GLY A 257 -15.44 16.11 -13.24
C GLY A 257 -16.03 17.37 -12.63
N PRO A 258 -16.58 18.33 -13.41
CA PRO A 258 -17.19 19.54 -12.86
C PRO A 258 -18.39 19.28 -11.95
N ARG A 259 -19.10 18.16 -12.14
CA ARG A 259 -20.25 17.76 -11.31
C ARG A 259 -19.82 17.14 -9.97
N SER A 260 -18.56 16.73 -9.88
CA SER A 260 -17.97 16.07 -8.71
C SER A 260 -16.94 16.95 -8.02
N ARG A 261 -17.12 18.28 -8.00
CA ARG A 261 -16.17 19.16 -7.32
C ARG A 261 -16.03 18.85 -5.83
N PRO A 262 -14.81 18.95 -5.28
CA PRO A 262 -14.58 18.67 -3.88
C PRO A 262 -15.30 19.68 -2.98
N GLN A 263 -15.88 19.20 -1.88
CA GLN A 263 -16.48 20.07 -0.86
C GLN A 263 -15.44 20.74 0.03
N THR A 264 -14.29 20.10 0.20
CA THR A 264 -13.16 20.60 0.98
C THR A 264 -11.91 20.44 0.13
N PRO A 265 -11.18 21.52 -0.19
CA PRO A 265 -9.94 21.41 -0.95
C PRO A 265 -8.90 20.56 -0.22
N ALA A 266 -8.05 19.89 -0.99
CA ALA A 266 -6.89 19.19 -0.48
C ALA A 266 -5.90 20.16 0.20
N ASP A 267 -5.02 19.61 1.05
CA ASP A 267 -3.98 20.39 1.73
C ASP A 267 -3.09 21.14 0.71
N PRO A 268 -3.03 22.49 0.76
CA PRO A 268 -2.19 23.29 -0.12
C PRO A 268 -0.70 22.93 -0.06
N SER A 269 -0.23 22.28 1.02
CA SER A 269 1.16 21.86 1.18
C SER A 269 1.64 20.93 0.06
N TYR A 270 0.75 20.10 -0.53
CA TYR A 270 1.12 19.21 -1.62
C TYR A 270 1.60 19.95 -2.87
N ALA A 271 1.07 21.14 -3.15
CA ALA A 271 1.53 21.95 -4.29
C ALA A 271 2.96 22.46 -4.09
N ILE A 272 3.34 22.77 -2.84
CA ILE A 272 4.71 23.18 -2.49
C ILE A 272 5.64 21.97 -2.59
N ARG A 273 5.26 20.85 -1.97
CA ARG A 273 6.05 19.61 -1.99
C ARG A 273 6.24 19.05 -3.40
N LEU A 274 5.25 19.18 -4.28
CA LEU A 274 5.39 18.77 -5.69
C LEU A 274 6.55 19.51 -6.36
N ARG A 275 6.66 20.84 -6.16
CA ARG A 275 7.75 21.64 -6.74
C ARG A 275 9.11 21.25 -6.17
N GLU A 276 9.19 20.99 -4.87
CA GLU A 276 10.40 20.51 -4.21
C GLU A 276 10.85 19.15 -4.77
N VAL A 277 9.90 18.23 -4.94
CA VAL A 277 10.13 16.91 -5.53
C VAL A 277 10.55 17.01 -6.99
N GLN A 278 9.92 17.87 -7.78
CA GLN A 278 10.31 18.12 -9.17
C GLN A 278 11.74 18.68 -9.27
N ALA A 279 12.11 19.60 -8.38
CA ALA A 279 13.47 20.13 -8.31
C ALA A 279 14.49 19.03 -7.93
N ARG A 280 14.14 18.20 -6.94
CA ARG A 280 14.97 17.07 -6.49
C ARG A 280 15.15 16.02 -7.59
N LEU A 281 14.06 15.61 -8.25
CA LEU A 281 14.08 14.69 -9.39
C LEU A 281 14.90 15.22 -10.57
N SER A 282 14.85 16.53 -10.82
CA SER A 282 15.66 17.16 -11.88
C SER A 282 17.17 17.04 -11.61
N VAL A 283 17.59 16.98 -10.35
CA VAL A 283 19.00 16.74 -9.98
C VAL A 283 19.34 15.24 -10.06
N LEU A 284 18.45 14.37 -9.56
CA LEU A 284 18.68 12.92 -9.53
C LEU A 284 18.75 12.31 -10.94
N THR A 285 17.94 12.82 -11.87
CA THR A 285 17.89 12.33 -13.25
C THR A 285 18.98 12.93 -14.15
N ASP A 286 19.58 14.08 -13.77
CA ASP A 286 20.67 14.70 -14.52
C ASP A 286 22.01 14.02 -14.21
N ALA A 287 22.50 13.26 -15.18
CA ALA A 287 23.76 12.54 -15.13
C ALA A 287 24.97 13.39 -14.75
N LYS A 288 24.98 14.69 -15.10
CA LYS A 288 26.08 15.62 -14.80
C LYS A 288 26.03 16.14 -13.36
N ARG A 289 24.85 16.15 -12.74
CA ARG A 289 24.62 16.64 -11.37
C ARG A 289 24.65 15.54 -10.31
N ARG A 290 24.58 14.25 -10.71
CA ARG A 290 24.67 13.08 -9.80
C ARG A 290 25.89 13.07 -8.88
N SER A 291 27.01 13.68 -9.29
CA SER A 291 28.22 13.79 -8.45
C SER A 291 28.09 14.79 -7.30
N MET A 292 27.07 15.65 -7.35
CA MET A 292 26.73 16.61 -6.30
C MET A 292 25.90 15.89 -5.22
N ARG A 293 26.51 14.89 -4.56
CA ARG A 293 25.92 14.28 -3.35
C ARG A 293 25.46 15.39 -2.42
N GLN A 294 24.26 15.27 -1.85
CA GLN A 294 23.80 16.15 -0.78
C GLN A 294 24.88 16.17 0.30
N ALA A 295 25.55 17.32 0.45
CA ALA A 295 26.44 17.52 1.57
C ALA A 295 25.56 17.45 2.83
N LEU A 296 25.97 16.63 3.80
CA LEU A 296 25.42 16.69 5.14
C LEU A 296 25.42 18.16 5.56
N ALA A 297 24.28 18.65 6.05
CA ALA A 297 24.19 20.02 6.50
C ALA A 297 25.31 20.28 7.52
N PRO A 298 26.03 21.41 7.40
CA PRO A 298 27.19 21.67 8.23
C PRO A 298 26.79 21.70 9.71
N ARG A 299 27.60 21.05 10.55
CA ARG A 299 27.47 21.15 12.01
C ARG A 299 27.60 22.61 12.42
N THR A 300 26.73 23.07 13.31
CA THR A 300 26.78 24.43 13.83
C THR A 300 27.16 24.40 15.31
N PRO A 301 27.94 25.38 15.82
CA PRO A 301 28.20 25.49 17.26
C PRO A 301 26.93 25.59 18.09
N ALA A 302 25.89 26.23 17.56
CA ALA A 302 24.57 26.31 18.19
C ALA A 302 23.92 24.92 18.32
N GLY A 303 23.97 24.12 17.25
CA GLY A 303 23.47 22.74 17.28
C GLY A 303 24.26 21.84 18.25
N ASP A 304 25.59 21.99 18.29
CA ASP A 304 26.44 21.23 19.22
C ASP A 304 26.14 21.57 20.68
N ALA A 305 25.96 22.86 21.00
CA ALA A 305 25.60 23.31 22.33
C ALA A 305 24.21 22.80 22.76
N ALA A 306 23.23 22.85 21.86
CA ALA A 306 21.88 22.37 22.13
C ALA A 306 21.83 20.85 22.38
N LEU A 307 22.61 20.06 21.64
CA LEU A 307 22.71 18.62 21.88
C LEU A 307 23.34 18.31 23.25
N ALA A 308 24.38 19.04 23.62
CA ALA A 308 25.01 18.88 24.94
C ALA A 308 24.05 19.25 26.09
N GLU A 309 23.28 20.33 25.92
CA GLU A 309 22.26 20.74 26.88
C GLU A 309 21.11 19.72 26.98
N ALA A 310 20.57 19.26 25.85
CA ALA A 310 19.51 18.26 25.84
C ALA A 310 19.95 16.95 26.50
N ASN A 311 21.18 16.50 26.24
CA ASN A 311 21.72 15.28 26.86
C ASN A 311 21.88 15.43 28.38
N ARG A 312 22.24 16.63 28.87
CA ARG A 312 22.25 16.91 30.31
C ARG A 312 20.85 16.84 30.90
N TYR A 313 19.85 17.48 30.29
CA TYR A 313 18.47 17.42 30.78
C TYR A 313 17.92 15.99 30.80
N VAL A 314 18.24 15.16 29.79
CA VAL A 314 17.86 13.74 29.79
C VAL A 314 18.52 12.98 30.95
N ALA A 315 19.81 13.21 31.21
CA ALA A 315 20.52 12.59 32.33
C ALA A 315 19.96 13.00 33.70
N GLU A 316 19.40 14.21 33.80
CA GLU A 316 18.73 14.74 34.99
C GLU A 316 17.24 14.33 35.09
N GLY A 317 16.68 13.63 34.08
CA GLY A 317 15.29 13.20 34.04
C GLY A 317 14.29 14.26 33.55
N PHE A 318 14.75 15.36 32.97
CA PHE A 318 13.93 16.48 32.48
C PHE A 318 13.67 16.41 30.96
N SER A 319 12.93 15.38 30.52
CA SER A 319 12.67 15.14 29.09
C SER A 319 12.00 16.34 28.37
N ASP A 320 11.04 17.01 28.99
CA ASP A 320 10.37 18.16 28.37
C ASP A 320 11.31 19.36 28.16
N ARG A 321 12.26 19.58 29.09
CA ARG A 321 13.27 20.63 28.92
C ARG A 321 14.25 20.29 27.80
N ALA A 322 14.64 19.03 27.68
CA ALA A 322 15.46 18.57 26.56
C ALA A 322 14.75 18.78 25.21
N ILE A 323 13.46 18.45 25.12
CA ILE A 323 12.66 18.65 23.90
C ILE A 323 12.57 20.13 23.52
N ALA A 324 12.23 21.00 24.49
CA ALA A 324 12.12 22.45 24.25
C ALA A 324 13.46 23.08 23.81
N ALA A 325 14.58 22.64 24.39
CA ALA A 325 15.91 23.09 23.99
C ALA A 325 16.24 22.72 22.53
N LEU A 326 15.87 21.50 22.10
CA LEU A 326 16.07 21.05 20.73
C LEU A 326 15.16 21.77 19.72
N GLU A 327 13.90 22.04 20.08
CA GLU A 327 12.98 22.85 19.26
C GLU A 327 13.48 24.28 19.03
N ALA A 328 13.98 24.93 20.08
CA ALA A 328 14.59 26.24 19.97
C ALA A 328 15.83 26.20 19.06
N ALA A 329 16.65 25.15 19.18
CA ALA A 329 17.83 24.97 18.34
C ALA A 329 17.49 24.71 16.87
N GLU A 330 16.42 23.98 16.57
CA GLU A 330 15.94 23.78 15.19
C GLU A 330 15.49 25.08 14.52
N SER A 331 15.03 26.06 15.29
CA SER A 331 14.72 27.40 14.75
C SER A 331 15.98 28.17 14.36
N ILE A 332 17.12 27.88 15.00
CA ILE A 332 18.42 28.55 14.77
C ILE A 332 19.24 27.81 13.70
N ALA A 333 19.23 26.48 13.74
CA ALA A 333 19.96 25.60 12.84
C ALA A 333 19.00 24.63 12.12
N PRO A 334 18.07 25.15 11.27
CA PRO A 334 16.99 24.35 10.70
C PRO A 334 17.46 23.25 9.74
N ALA A 335 18.71 23.30 9.30
CA ALA A 335 19.29 22.31 8.41
C ALA A 335 19.98 21.15 9.16
N ASP A 336 20.24 21.24 10.47
CA ASP A 336 20.99 20.21 11.21
C ASP A 336 20.10 18.99 11.54
N PRO A 337 20.32 17.81 10.92
CA PRO A 337 19.47 16.64 11.13
C PRO A 337 19.62 16.02 12.53
N ARG A 338 20.69 16.35 13.26
CA ARG A 338 20.96 15.75 14.57
C ARG A 338 19.98 16.23 15.64
N LEU A 339 19.46 17.45 15.49
CA LEU A 339 18.51 18.06 16.42
C LEU A 339 17.16 17.34 16.41
N PRO A 340 16.46 17.20 15.25
CA PRO A 340 15.21 16.46 15.20
C PRO A 340 15.42 14.97 15.46
N TYR A 341 16.58 14.40 15.11
CA TYR A 341 16.92 13.02 15.45
C TYR A 341 16.88 12.81 16.97
N ARG A 342 17.63 13.64 17.71
CA ARG A 342 17.72 13.49 19.16
C ARG A 342 16.38 13.76 19.83
N ARG A 343 15.63 14.74 19.31
CA ARG A 343 14.28 15.05 19.81
C ARG A 343 13.35 13.85 19.63
N ALA A 344 13.41 13.18 18.47
CA ALA A 344 12.59 12.02 18.20
C ALA A 344 12.86 10.86 19.18
N GLU A 345 14.13 10.55 19.47
CA GLU A 345 14.48 9.52 20.47
C GLU A 345 13.88 9.81 21.84
N ILE A 346 13.96 11.06 22.28
CA ILE A 346 13.44 11.47 23.60
C ILE A 346 11.90 11.40 23.61
N LEU A 347 11.25 11.80 22.52
CA LEU A 347 9.80 11.72 22.36
C LEU A 347 9.30 10.28 22.33
N GLU A 348 10.01 9.35 21.67
CA GLU A 348 9.70 7.92 21.69
C GLU A 348 9.79 7.35 23.13
N GLN A 349 10.87 7.66 23.85
CA GLN A 349 11.04 7.23 25.24
C GLN A 349 9.96 7.80 26.17
N ALA A 350 9.46 9.00 25.87
CA ALA A 350 8.36 9.63 26.58
C ALA A 350 6.96 9.15 26.16
N GLY A 351 6.85 8.24 25.17
CA GLY A 351 5.57 7.76 24.65
C GLY A 351 4.78 8.81 23.84
N ARG A 352 5.42 9.91 23.42
CA ARG A 352 4.81 11.00 22.64
C ARG A 352 4.83 10.68 21.14
N SER A 353 4.14 9.61 20.74
CA SER A 353 4.27 8.99 19.41
C SER A 353 4.04 9.94 18.23
N ALA A 354 3.01 10.79 18.28
CA ALA A 354 2.70 11.70 17.17
C ALA A 354 3.82 12.73 16.93
N GLU A 355 4.41 13.24 18.01
CA GLU A 355 5.51 14.21 17.95
C GLU A 355 6.81 13.53 17.56
N ALA A 356 7.06 12.31 18.05
CA ALA A 356 8.20 11.49 17.63
C ALA A 356 8.19 11.24 16.12
N ILE A 357 7.04 10.86 15.56
CA ILE A 357 6.84 10.68 14.11
C ILE A 357 7.17 11.97 13.36
N ALA A 358 6.70 13.13 13.84
CA ALA A 358 6.99 14.41 13.20
C ALA A 358 8.49 14.74 13.21
N ALA A 359 9.18 14.50 14.33
CA ALA A 359 10.62 14.71 14.47
C ALA A 359 11.44 13.72 13.59
N TRP A 360 11.02 12.45 13.50
CA TRP A 360 11.64 11.48 12.60
C TRP A 360 11.46 11.84 11.13
N ARG A 361 10.26 12.25 10.70
CA ARG A 361 10.03 12.74 9.33
C ARG A 361 10.95 13.91 9.02
N ARG A 362 11.07 14.87 9.94
CA ARG A 362 11.97 16.01 9.78
C ARG A 362 13.43 15.58 9.61
N THR A 363 13.84 14.54 10.33
CA THR A 363 15.18 13.94 10.21
C THR A 363 15.38 13.34 8.83
N VAL A 364 14.40 12.59 8.29
CA VAL A 364 14.46 12.02 6.93
C VAL A 364 14.52 13.11 5.85
N ASP A 365 13.77 14.21 6.02
CA ASP A 365 13.80 15.32 5.06
C ASP A 365 15.19 15.98 4.96
N LEU A 366 15.90 16.05 6.10
CA LEU A 366 17.22 16.65 6.21
C LEU A 366 18.37 15.68 5.88
N ASP A 367 18.25 14.41 6.28
CA ASP A 367 19.21 13.35 6.00
C ASP A 367 18.51 12.06 5.52
N PRO A 368 18.15 12.00 4.24
CA PRO A 368 17.30 10.95 3.69
C PRO A 368 17.96 9.57 3.62
N GLN A 369 19.27 9.45 3.74
CA GLN A 369 19.97 8.20 3.46
C GLN A 369 20.09 7.27 4.68
N GLN A 370 19.63 7.71 5.85
CA GLN A 370 19.75 6.95 7.09
C GLN A 370 18.71 5.82 7.20
N ALA A 371 19.10 4.60 6.82
CA ALA A 371 18.26 3.39 6.91
C ALA A 371 17.69 3.17 8.33
N GLN A 372 18.48 3.43 9.37
CA GLN A 372 18.03 3.27 10.76
C GLN A 372 16.90 4.24 11.13
N VAL A 373 16.95 5.49 10.63
CA VAL A 373 15.91 6.50 10.88
C VAL A 373 14.59 6.06 10.23
N LEU A 374 14.67 5.55 9.00
CA LEU A 374 13.51 4.98 8.29
C LEU A 374 12.92 3.78 9.05
N TYR A 375 13.77 2.90 9.58
CA TYR A 375 13.32 1.76 10.39
C TYR A 375 12.60 2.21 11.67
N ARG A 376 13.20 3.14 12.43
CA ARG A 376 12.60 3.73 13.64
C ARG A 376 11.25 4.37 13.33
N LEU A 377 11.18 5.17 12.25
CA LEU A 377 9.94 5.79 11.80
C LEU A 377 8.88 4.75 11.44
N GLY A 378 9.26 3.67 10.76
CA GLY A 378 8.37 2.55 10.46
C GLY A 378 7.79 1.88 11.70
N LEU A 379 8.62 1.63 12.72
CA LEU A 379 8.17 1.11 14.01
C LEU A 379 7.27 2.11 14.76
N ALA A 380 7.60 3.40 14.74
CA ALA A 380 6.78 4.44 15.35
C ALA A 380 5.37 4.49 14.74
N TYR A 381 5.26 4.34 13.41
CA TYR A 381 3.96 4.21 12.73
C TYR A 381 3.23 2.91 13.07
N LYS A 382 3.94 1.77 13.19
CA LYS A 382 3.35 0.49 13.65
C LYS A 382 2.71 0.68 15.03
N LEU A 383 3.44 1.27 15.97
CA LEU A 383 2.97 1.54 17.33
C LEU A 383 1.80 2.53 17.36
N ALA A 384 1.77 3.51 16.45
CA ALA A 384 0.67 4.46 16.32
C ALA A 384 -0.59 3.87 15.66
N GLY A 385 -0.57 2.59 15.26
CA GLY A 385 -1.70 1.94 14.59
C GLY A 385 -1.88 2.38 13.13
N ASP A 386 -0.80 2.84 12.48
CA ASP A 386 -0.79 3.24 11.07
C ASP A 386 0.03 2.26 10.21
N PRO A 387 -0.55 1.11 9.86
CA PRO A 387 0.18 0.07 9.12
C PRO A 387 0.55 0.51 7.70
N ARG A 388 -0.18 1.47 7.09
CA ARG A 388 0.11 1.96 5.74
C ARG A 388 1.46 2.67 5.71
N ASN A 389 1.68 3.57 6.66
CA ASN A 389 2.97 4.27 6.78
C ASN A 389 4.06 3.34 7.34
N ALA A 390 3.73 2.46 8.28
CA ALA A 390 4.70 1.49 8.81
C ALA A 390 5.31 0.63 7.69
N VAL A 391 4.48 -0.01 6.85
CA VAL A 391 4.94 -0.83 5.72
C VAL A 391 5.83 -0.04 4.77
N PHE A 392 5.46 1.21 4.46
CA PHE A 392 6.24 2.07 3.58
C PHE A 392 7.65 2.34 4.12
N TYR A 393 7.77 2.81 5.36
CA TYR A 393 9.07 3.17 5.93
C TYR A 393 9.93 1.93 6.27
N LEU A 394 9.33 0.80 6.63
CA LEU A 394 10.04 -0.46 6.83
C LEU A 394 10.61 -1.03 5.52
N ASP A 395 9.84 -0.99 4.42
CA ASP A 395 10.34 -1.39 3.09
C ASP A 395 11.49 -0.48 2.62
N GLN A 396 11.37 0.83 2.84
CA GLN A 396 12.42 1.81 2.58
C GLN A 396 13.70 1.49 3.36
N ALA A 397 13.58 1.17 4.65
CA ALA A 397 14.71 0.82 5.50
C ALA A 397 15.38 -0.47 5.01
N ALA A 398 14.59 -1.52 4.78
CA ALA A 398 15.06 -2.81 4.29
C ALA A 398 15.88 -2.73 2.99
N ARG A 399 15.47 -1.86 2.06
CA ARG A 399 16.18 -1.64 0.78
C ARG A 399 17.54 -0.98 0.93
N ARG A 400 17.73 -0.20 1.99
CA ARG A 400 18.98 0.55 2.25
C ARG A 400 19.92 -0.16 3.20
N PHE A 401 19.43 -1.07 4.03
CA PHE A 401 20.29 -1.95 4.80
C PHE A 401 21.08 -2.91 3.88
N GLY A 402 22.31 -3.22 4.29
CA GLY A 402 23.15 -4.19 3.58
C GLY A 402 22.48 -5.55 3.47
N GLU A 403 22.79 -6.31 2.41
CA GLU A 403 22.14 -7.59 2.09
C GLU A 403 22.18 -8.63 3.22
N ARG A 404 23.25 -8.63 4.01
CA ARG A 404 23.47 -9.55 5.14
C ARG A 404 23.07 -8.98 6.49
N SER A 405 22.45 -7.80 6.54
CA SER A 405 22.08 -7.14 7.80
C SER A 405 20.91 -7.86 8.48
N GLU A 406 21.01 -8.15 9.78
CA GLU A 406 19.88 -8.66 10.55
C GLU A 406 18.73 -7.64 10.60
N LEU A 407 19.05 -6.35 10.74
CA LEU A 407 18.06 -5.26 10.67
C LEU A 407 17.30 -5.23 9.33
N ARG A 408 17.92 -5.71 8.22
CA ARG A 408 17.20 -5.86 6.95
C ARG A 408 16.16 -6.97 7.03
N LYS A 409 16.50 -8.11 7.64
CA LYS A 409 15.59 -9.23 7.81
C LYS A 409 14.43 -8.82 8.72
N GLU A 410 14.74 -8.18 9.85
CA GLU A 410 13.75 -7.64 10.79
C GLU A 410 12.81 -6.64 10.10
N ALA A 411 13.34 -5.62 9.41
CA ALA A 411 12.52 -4.64 8.71
C ALA A 411 11.58 -5.26 7.67
N ARG A 412 12.08 -6.25 6.90
CA ARG A 412 11.27 -7.00 5.93
C ARG A 412 10.18 -7.81 6.63
N PHE A 413 10.54 -8.45 7.73
CA PHE A 413 9.62 -9.28 8.49
C PHE A 413 8.51 -8.47 9.15
N GLU A 414 8.83 -7.30 9.70
CA GLU A 414 7.84 -6.37 10.24
C GLU A 414 6.87 -5.88 9.16
N ALA A 415 7.39 -5.47 7.98
CA ALA A 415 6.53 -5.08 6.86
C ALA A 415 5.68 -6.24 6.35
N PHE A 416 6.23 -7.46 6.40
CA PHE A 416 5.57 -8.70 6.00
C PHE A 416 4.40 -9.04 6.93
N LYS A 417 4.60 -9.04 8.26
CA LYS A 417 3.55 -9.28 9.28
C LYS A 417 2.36 -8.35 9.12
N LEU A 418 2.61 -7.11 8.74
CA LEU A 418 1.54 -6.13 8.48
C LEU A 418 0.78 -6.47 7.20
N THR A 419 1.48 -6.89 6.14
CA THR A 419 0.91 -7.05 4.79
C THR A 419 0.14 -8.34 4.60
N PHE A 420 0.59 -9.44 5.19
CA PHE A 420 0.05 -10.77 4.95
C PHE A 420 -0.62 -11.33 6.19
N ARG A 421 -1.81 -11.90 6.01
CA ARG A 421 -2.53 -12.55 7.10
C ARG A 421 -1.75 -13.78 7.56
N PRO A 422 -1.53 -13.95 8.88
CA PRO A 422 -0.82 -15.10 9.42
C PRO A 422 -1.58 -16.42 9.24
N PHE A 423 -2.91 -16.38 9.30
CA PHE A 423 -3.77 -17.56 9.14
C PHE A 423 -4.75 -17.37 7.99
N GLU A 424 -4.86 -18.39 7.12
CA GLU A 424 -5.87 -18.42 6.05
C GLU A 424 -7.27 -18.63 6.65
N LYS A 425 -7.34 -19.50 7.67
CA LYS A 425 -8.52 -19.80 8.48
C LYS A 425 -8.08 -20.15 9.89
N SER A 426 -8.92 -19.86 10.86
CA SER A 426 -8.72 -20.25 12.26
C SER A 426 -10.05 -20.28 13.00
N GLY A 427 -10.08 -20.98 14.13
CA GLY A 427 -11.28 -21.10 14.96
C GLY A 427 -11.04 -21.78 16.29
N LEU A 428 -12.12 -21.93 17.05
CA LEU A 428 -12.18 -22.66 18.31
C LEU A 428 -13.09 -23.87 18.19
N ALA A 429 -12.73 -24.98 18.80
CA ALA A 429 -13.45 -26.25 18.79
C ALA A 429 -13.35 -26.96 20.15
N ASP A 430 -14.21 -27.95 20.40
CA ASP A 430 -14.19 -28.80 21.60
C ASP A 430 -13.34 -30.07 21.43
N GLY A 431 -12.72 -30.23 20.26
CA GLY A 431 -11.87 -31.38 19.93
C GLY A 431 -12.63 -32.68 19.62
N SER A 432 -13.97 -32.65 19.46
CA SER A 432 -14.78 -33.86 19.26
C SER A 432 -14.82 -34.39 17.82
N ALA A 433 -13.98 -33.87 16.91
CA ALA A 433 -13.98 -34.27 15.51
C ALA A 433 -12.90 -35.32 15.21
N ALA A 434 -13.32 -36.57 15.19
CA ALA A 434 -12.54 -37.69 14.68
C ALA A 434 -12.68 -37.76 13.15
N GLY A 435 -11.56 -37.77 12.41
CA GLY A 435 -11.48 -38.60 11.19
C GLY A 435 -10.85 -38.03 9.94
N GLU A 436 -10.92 -36.73 9.63
CA GLU A 436 -10.40 -36.19 8.36
C GLU A 436 -9.76 -34.83 8.60
N ALA A 437 -8.66 -34.50 7.91
CA ALA A 437 -7.92 -33.25 8.14
C ALA A 437 -8.75 -31.96 7.93
N ASP A 438 -9.92 -32.08 7.29
CA ASP A 438 -10.90 -31.00 7.15
C ASP A 438 -11.92 -30.93 8.31
N THR A 439 -11.96 -31.90 9.24
CA THR A 439 -13.00 -31.98 10.29
C THR A 439 -12.65 -31.36 11.64
N VAL A 440 -11.44 -30.85 11.88
CA VAL A 440 -11.28 -29.83 12.95
C VAL A 440 -12.14 -28.59 12.67
N ALA A 441 -12.61 -28.45 11.42
CA ALA A 441 -13.79 -27.68 11.05
C ALA A 441 -15.12 -28.34 11.52
N GLY A 442 -15.28 -28.54 12.82
CA GLY A 442 -16.59 -28.37 13.43
C GLY A 442 -17.05 -26.91 13.28
N SER A 443 -18.33 -26.61 13.54
CA SER A 443 -18.76 -25.22 13.68
C SER A 443 -17.93 -24.55 14.77
N SER A 444 -17.21 -23.48 14.41
CA SER A 444 -16.44 -22.72 15.39
C SER A 444 -17.31 -22.40 16.60
N ARG A 445 -16.82 -22.74 17.78
CA ARG A 445 -17.53 -22.51 19.04
C ARG A 445 -16.99 -21.27 19.72
N GLU A 446 -17.90 -20.42 20.16
CA GLU A 446 -17.60 -19.26 21.00
C GLU A 446 -18.03 -19.49 22.46
N ARG A 447 -18.63 -20.65 22.75
CA ARG A 447 -19.08 -21.03 24.10
C ARG A 447 -18.73 -22.48 24.40
N PHE A 448 -18.22 -22.69 25.61
CA PHE A 448 -17.82 -23.97 26.17
C PHE A 448 -18.44 -24.11 27.56
N SER A 449 -18.79 -25.33 27.96
CA SER A 449 -19.27 -25.62 29.31
C SER A 449 -18.13 -26.15 30.17
N ARG A 450 -18.18 -26.00 31.50
CA ARG A 450 -17.19 -26.65 32.39
C ARG A 450 -17.17 -28.18 32.27
N GLY A 451 -18.25 -28.76 31.75
CA GLY A 451 -18.34 -30.19 31.44
C GLY A 451 -17.58 -30.62 30.17
N ASP A 452 -17.19 -29.68 29.31
CA ASP A 452 -16.41 -29.98 28.10
C ASP A 452 -15.00 -30.41 28.50
N GLU A 453 -14.41 -31.35 27.76
CA GLU A 453 -13.08 -31.87 28.09
C GLU A 453 -11.99 -30.80 27.93
N LYS A 454 -12.02 -30.07 26.81
CA LYS A 454 -11.02 -29.07 26.44
C LYS A 454 -11.61 -28.04 25.47
N ALA A 455 -10.95 -26.89 25.41
CA ALA A 455 -11.04 -25.95 24.31
C ALA A 455 -9.82 -26.11 23.41
N VAL A 456 -10.02 -26.12 22.10
CA VAL A 456 -8.96 -26.27 21.09
C VAL A 456 -9.01 -25.06 20.16
N TRP A 457 -7.93 -24.30 20.12
CA TRP A 457 -7.68 -23.38 19.03
C TRP A 457 -7.05 -24.13 17.87
N TRP A 458 -7.47 -23.80 16.65
CA TRP A 458 -6.85 -24.30 15.43
C TRP A 458 -6.65 -23.18 14.42
N GLY A 459 -5.59 -23.28 13.62
CA GLY A 459 -5.27 -22.34 12.56
C GLY A 459 -4.58 -23.02 11.39
N ARG A 460 -5.06 -22.73 10.18
CA ARG A 460 -4.36 -23.05 8.93
C ARG A 460 -3.36 -21.93 8.66
N LEU A 461 -2.11 -22.16 9.03
CA LEU A 461 -1.02 -21.20 8.89
C LEU A 461 -0.83 -20.87 7.41
N ASN A 462 -0.71 -19.59 7.12
CA ASN A 462 -0.31 -19.15 5.81
C ASN A 462 1.09 -19.72 5.52
N PRO A 463 1.31 -20.45 4.40
CA PRO A 463 2.60 -21.07 4.09
C PRO A 463 3.79 -20.12 4.15
N ARG A 464 3.56 -18.81 4.06
CA ARG A 464 4.60 -17.78 4.20
C ARG A 464 5.21 -17.64 5.59
N TYR A 465 4.53 -18.14 6.61
CA TYR A 465 5.03 -18.19 7.98
C TYR A 465 5.68 -19.55 8.30
N SER A 466 5.89 -20.41 7.29
CA SER A 466 6.45 -21.76 7.49
C SER A 466 7.79 -21.77 8.21
N ASP A 467 8.63 -20.77 7.93
CA ASP A 467 9.98 -20.67 8.47
C ASP A 467 10.00 -20.11 9.90
N HIS A 468 8.83 -19.66 10.39
CA HIS A 468 8.61 -19.07 11.71
C HIS A 468 7.71 -19.94 12.58
N VAL A 469 7.43 -21.16 12.15
CA VAL A 469 6.49 -22.06 12.83
C VAL A 469 6.96 -22.43 14.23
N ASP A 470 8.27 -22.61 14.40
CA ASP A 470 8.87 -23.01 15.67
C ASP A 470 8.86 -21.88 16.71
N ASP A 471 8.66 -20.64 16.25
CA ASP A 471 8.57 -19.42 17.07
C ASP A 471 7.11 -19.07 17.44
N LEU A 472 6.13 -19.87 16.98
CA LEU A 472 4.72 -19.65 17.28
C LEU A 472 4.30 -20.28 18.60
N HIS A 473 3.66 -19.48 19.44
CA HIS A 473 3.13 -19.91 20.74
C HIS A 473 1.68 -19.51 20.92
N ALA A 474 0.93 -20.30 21.67
CA ALA A 474 -0.40 -19.94 22.15
C ALA A 474 -0.35 -19.57 23.63
N ARG A 475 -0.93 -18.42 23.97
CA ARG A 475 -1.10 -17.94 25.34
C ARG A 475 -2.59 -17.88 25.68
N TRP A 476 -2.98 -18.68 26.65
CA TRP A 476 -4.34 -18.77 27.16
C TRP A 476 -4.49 -17.91 28.40
N ARG A 477 -5.49 -17.04 28.41
CA ARG A 477 -5.80 -16.13 29.52
C ARG A 477 -7.19 -16.38 30.06
N ASP A 478 -7.31 -16.29 31.37
CA ASP A 478 -8.59 -16.35 32.08
C ASP A 478 -9.34 -15.00 32.04
N PRO A 479 -10.56 -14.92 32.59
CA PRO A 479 -11.35 -13.68 32.61
C PRO A 479 -10.73 -12.53 33.42
N SER A 480 -9.76 -12.80 34.30
CA SER A 480 -9.00 -11.76 35.00
C SER A 480 -7.84 -11.21 34.16
N GLY A 481 -7.55 -11.84 33.02
CA GLY A 481 -6.42 -11.55 32.15
C GLY A 481 -5.13 -12.29 32.53
N ALA A 482 -5.15 -13.12 33.58
CA ALA A 482 -4.00 -13.89 34.01
C ALA A 482 -3.67 -14.99 33.00
N VAL A 483 -2.37 -15.15 32.68
CA VAL A 483 -1.90 -16.23 31.80
C VAL A 483 -2.00 -17.55 32.55
N ARG A 484 -2.77 -18.49 32.00
CA ARG A 484 -2.96 -19.84 32.57
C ARG A 484 -2.12 -20.89 31.87
N ARG A 485 -1.83 -20.68 30.60
CA ARG A 485 -0.95 -21.56 29.81
C ARG A 485 -0.29 -20.77 28.70
N GLU A 486 0.99 -21.01 28.48
CA GLU A 486 1.72 -20.52 27.32
C GLU A 486 2.61 -21.65 26.79
N ALA A 487 2.43 -22.04 25.53
CA ALA A 487 3.12 -23.18 24.95
C ALA A 487 3.25 -23.05 23.42
N PRO A 488 4.24 -23.70 22.79
CA PRO A 488 4.30 -23.81 21.32
C PRO A 488 3.01 -24.39 20.72
N LEU A 489 2.78 -24.11 19.43
CA LEU A 489 1.68 -24.74 18.69
C LEU A 489 2.01 -26.20 18.34
N ASP A 490 1.01 -27.08 18.46
CA ASP A 490 1.10 -28.47 18.04
C ASP A 490 0.74 -28.60 16.55
N VAL A 491 1.42 -29.50 15.83
CA VAL A 491 1.15 -29.76 14.41
C VAL A 491 0.10 -30.85 14.27
N LEU A 492 -1.08 -30.51 13.75
CA LEU A 492 -2.11 -31.51 13.44
C LEU A 492 -1.83 -32.15 12.08
N SER A 493 -1.74 -31.33 11.03
CA SER A 493 -1.41 -31.76 9.67
C SER A 493 -0.94 -30.54 8.90
N LYS A 494 0.28 -30.48 8.39
CA LYS A 494 0.77 -29.27 7.72
C LYS A 494 -0.18 -28.82 6.59
N PRO A 495 -0.65 -27.54 6.56
CA PRO A 495 -0.24 -26.39 7.39
C PRO A 495 -1.21 -26.03 8.54
N ILE A 496 -1.94 -26.99 9.10
CA ILE A 496 -2.86 -26.84 10.25
C ILE A 496 -2.14 -27.09 11.56
N PHE A 497 -2.25 -26.11 12.45
CA PHE A 497 -1.69 -26.09 13.79
C PHE A 497 -2.80 -25.94 14.82
N VAL A 498 -2.56 -26.44 16.03
CA VAL A 498 -3.51 -26.42 17.12
C VAL A 498 -2.84 -26.03 18.43
N SER A 499 -3.65 -25.55 19.37
CA SER A 499 -3.28 -25.46 20.78
C SER A 499 -4.49 -25.81 21.60
N GLU A 500 -4.29 -26.49 22.72
CA GLU A 500 -5.40 -26.98 23.54
C GLU A 500 -5.32 -26.41 24.96
N PHE A 501 -6.47 -26.23 25.59
CA PHE A 501 -6.58 -25.89 27.00
C PHE A 501 -7.59 -26.83 27.68
N PRO A 502 -7.18 -27.57 28.73
CA PRO A 502 -8.08 -28.48 29.44
C PRO A 502 -9.12 -27.69 30.23
N LEU A 503 -10.40 -28.04 30.06
CA LEU A 503 -11.52 -27.41 30.77
C LEU A 503 -12.00 -28.25 31.95
N ARG A 504 -12.07 -29.59 31.77
CA ARG A 504 -12.57 -30.53 32.78
C ARG A 504 -11.53 -30.94 33.83
N ALA A 505 -10.25 -30.78 33.52
CA ALA A 505 -9.14 -31.32 34.33
C ALA A 505 -8.42 -30.27 35.18
N SER A 506 -8.93 -29.03 35.27
CA SER A 506 -8.28 -27.94 35.99
C SER A 506 -9.23 -27.29 36.99
N ASP A 507 -8.83 -27.31 38.27
CA ASP A 507 -9.53 -26.58 39.35
C ASP A 507 -9.51 -25.05 39.14
N ASP A 508 -8.71 -24.56 38.19
CA ASP A 508 -8.54 -23.14 37.87
C ASP A 508 -9.55 -22.60 36.84
N VAL A 509 -10.46 -23.44 36.32
CA VAL A 509 -11.40 -23.02 35.26
C VAL A 509 -12.62 -22.33 35.86
N VAL A 510 -12.59 -21.00 35.83
CA VAL A 510 -13.69 -20.13 36.24
C VAL A 510 -14.62 -19.79 35.07
N PRO A 511 -15.95 -19.68 35.30
CA PRO A 511 -16.87 -19.14 34.31
C PRO A 511 -16.51 -17.70 33.93
N GLY A 512 -16.71 -17.35 32.66
CA GLY A 512 -16.44 -16.00 32.15
C GLY A 512 -15.81 -16.01 30.75
N ASP A 513 -15.34 -14.84 30.32
CA ASP A 513 -14.73 -14.66 29.00
C ASP A 513 -13.24 -14.97 29.05
N TRP A 514 -12.88 -16.11 28.46
CA TRP A 514 -11.51 -16.52 28.25
C TRP A 514 -11.00 -16.01 26.91
N SER A 515 -9.67 -16.02 26.76
CA SER A 515 -9.05 -15.73 25.46
C SER A 515 -7.83 -16.60 25.18
N VAL A 516 -7.58 -16.83 23.91
CA VAL A 516 -6.34 -17.40 23.38
C VAL A 516 -5.70 -16.39 22.43
N GLU A 517 -4.41 -16.14 22.66
CA GLU A 517 -3.56 -15.30 21.83
C GLU A 517 -2.56 -16.20 21.11
N ILE A 518 -2.41 -16.03 19.81
CA ILE A 518 -1.35 -16.68 19.04
C ILE A 518 -0.28 -15.64 18.80
N LEU A 519 0.91 -15.95 19.30
CA LEU A 519 2.05 -15.06 19.30
C LEU A 519 3.11 -15.59 18.38
N LEU A 520 3.83 -14.65 17.78
CA LEU A 520 5.11 -14.86 17.15
C LEU A 520 6.09 -13.93 17.85
N GLU A 521 6.99 -14.50 18.63
CA GLU A 521 7.77 -13.74 19.62
C GLU A 521 6.82 -12.98 20.57
N ASP A 522 6.89 -11.65 20.63
CA ASP A 522 6.01 -10.81 21.45
C ASP A 522 4.80 -10.24 20.69
N ASP A 523 4.73 -10.43 19.37
CA ASP A 523 3.64 -9.91 18.55
C ASP A 523 2.43 -10.85 18.58
N VAL A 524 1.28 -10.32 19.00
CA VAL A 524 0.00 -11.04 18.92
C VAL A 524 -0.49 -11.05 17.47
N LEU A 525 -0.36 -12.19 16.80
CA LEU A 525 -0.81 -12.43 15.43
C LEU A 525 -2.32 -12.64 15.34
N GLU A 526 -2.91 -13.28 16.35
CA GLU A 526 -4.35 -13.52 16.43
C GLU A 526 -4.78 -13.52 17.90
N ARG A 527 -5.99 -13.01 18.16
CA ARG A 527 -6.67 -13.18 19.45
C ARG A 527 -8.10 -13.67 19.20
N ARG A 528 -8.51 -14.72 19.93
CA ARG A 528 -9.89 -15.21 19.97
C ARG A 528 -10.38 -15.21 21.40
N SER A 529 -11.63 -14.77 21.58
CA SER A 529 -12.32 -14.83 22.87
C SER A 529 -13.40 -15.91 22.83
N PHE A 530 -13.67 -16.54 23.98
CA PHE A 530 -14.74 -17.51 24.15
C PHE A 530 -15.27 -17.49 25.57
N ALA A 531 -16.55 -17.80 25.75
CA ALA A 531 -17.16 -17.88 27.06
C ALA A 531 -17.10 -19.31 27.61
N VAL A 532 -16.69 -19.44 28.87
CA VAL A 532 -16.89 -20.67 29.65
C VAL A 532 -18.11 -20.48 30.53
N VAL A 533 -19.15 -21.29 30.30
CA VAL A 533 -20.39 -21.30 31.08
C VAL A 533 -20.36 -22.42 32.13
N PRO A 534 -21.12 -22.27 33.23
CA PRO A 534 -21.14 -23.22 34.34
C PRO A 534 -21.38 -24.68 33.95
#